data_AF-A0A2A2T650-F1
#
_entry.id   AF-A0A2A2T650-F1
#
_cell.length_a   1.000
_cell.length_b   1.000
_cell.length_c   1.000
_cell.angle_alpha   90.00
_cell.angle_beta   90.00
_cell.angle_gamma   90.00
#
_symmetry.space_group_name_H-M   'P 1'
#
loop_
_entity.id
_entity.type
_entity.pdbx_description
1 polymer ?
#
loop_
_entity_poly.entity_id
_entity_poly.type
_entity_poly.pdbx_seq_one_letter_code
_entity_poly.pdbx_strand_id
1 'polypeptide(L)' 'MSTLPAGLPAELTEALAAAPQAHALFLALPASHQREYGHWISEAKRPQTRQQRAGKALAMLLAKSQASKPRKT' A
#
# COMPACT_ATOMS: atom_id res chain seq x y z
N MET A 1 -16.82 -1.45 -8.51
CA MET A 1 -15.84 -0.38 -8.79
C MET A 1 -15.18 -0.03 -7.47
N SER A 2 -13.97 -0.54 -7.22
CA SER A 2 -13.28 -0.31 -5.95
C SER A 2 -12.73 1.10 -5.92
N THR A 3 -13.38 1.99 -5.18
CA THR A 3 -12.99 3.39 -5.03
C THR A 3 -11.70 3.47 -4.22
N LEU A 4 -10.60 3.90 -4.83
CA LEU A 4 -9.41 4.31 -4.09
C LEU A 4 -9.80 5.48 -3.17
N PRO A 5 -9.41 5.49 -1.88
CA PRO A 5 -9.74 6.59 -1.00
C PRO A 5 -9.16 7.90 -1.56
N ALA A 6 -10.01 8.91 -1.72
CA ALA A 6 -9.60 10.22 -2.18
C ALA A 6 -8.59 10.82 -1.18
N GLY A 7 -7.34 11.00 -1.62
CA GLY A 7 -6.24 11.52 -0.78
C GLY A 7 -4.97 10.68 -0.76
N LEU A 8 -4.85 9.63 -1.57
CA LEU A 8 -3.57 8.92 -1.71
C LEU A 8 -2.60 9.69 -2.62
N PRO A 9 -1.29 9.68 -2.31
CA PRO A 9 -0.27 10.23 -3.19
C PRO A 9 -0.20 9.42 -4.49
N ALA A 10 0.03 10.12 -5.61
CA ALA A 10 0.06 9.52 -6.94
C ALA A 10 1.05 8.36 -7.05
N GLU A 11 2.19 8.48 -6.37
CA GLU A 11 3.24 7.47 -6.31
C GLU A 11 2.75 6.15 -5.70
N LEU A 12 1.84 6.19 -4.73
CA LEU A 12 1.23 5.00 -4.17
C LEU A 12 0.21 4.40 -5.14
N THR A 13 -0.60 5.24 -5.78
CA THR A 13 -1.59 4.79 -6.77
C THR A 13 -0.94 4.09 -7.95
N GLU A 14 0.13 4.65 -8.51
CA GLU A 14 0.87 4.02 -9.62
C GLU A 14 1.49 2.69 -9.18
N ALA A 15 2.08 2.64 -7.99
CA ALA A 15 2.70 1.44 -7.48
C ALA A 15 1.67 0.34 -7.18
N LEU A 16 0.46 0.69 -6.71
CA LEU A 16 -0.66 -0.24 -6.54
C LEU A 16 -1.21 -0.72 -7.89
N ALA A 17 -1.27 0.15 -8.91
CA ALA A 17 -1.69 -0.22 -10.26
C ALA A 17 -0.75 -1.25 -10.90
N ALA A 18 0.55 -1.15 -10.64
CA ALA A 18 1.55 -2.12 -11.09
C ALA A 18 1.49 -3.47 -10.35
N ALA A 19 0.84 -3.54 -9.18
CA ALA A 19 0.81 -4.72 -8.31
C ALA A 19 -0.62 -5.03 -7.83
N PRO A 20 -1.46 -5.68 -8.66
CA PRO A 20 -2.87 -5.93 -8.34
C PRO A 20 -3.08 -6.79 -7.08
N GLN A 21 -2.15 -7.70 -6.76
CA GLN A 21 -2.21 -8.49 -5.53
C GLN A 21 -2.03 -7.61 -4.28
N ALA A 22 -1.06 -6.71 -4.29
CA ALA A 22 -0.85 -5.77 -3.20
C ALA A 22 -1.99 -4.73 -3.13
N HIS A 23 -2.57 -4.36 -4.27
CA HIS A 23 -3.75 -3.50 -4.34
C HIS A 23 -4.96 -4.13 -3.64
N ALA A 24 -5.26 -5.40 -3.89
CA ALA A 24 -6.33 -6.10 -3.20
C ALA A 24 -6.11 -6.15 -1.68
N LEU A 25 -4.87 -6.41 -1.24
CA LEU A 25 -4.51 -6.40 0.19
C LEU A 25 -4.63 -5.01 0.81
N PHE A 26 -4.24 -3.96 0.09
CA PHE A 26 -4.38 -2.58 0.53
C PHE A 26 -5.85 -2.19 0.70
N LEU A 27 -6.70 -2.56 -0.26
CA LEU A 27 -8.15 -2.31 -0.19
C LEU A 27 -8.83 -3.11 0.93
N ALA A 28 -8.30 -4.28 1.28
CA ALA A 28 -8.77 -5.06 2.42
C ALA A 28 -8.40 -4.45 3.78
N LEU A 29 -7.47 -3.49 3.82
CA LEU A 29 -7.14 -2.79 5.07
C LEU A 29 -8.24 -1.78 5.44
N PRO A 30 -8.44 -1.53 6.75
CA PRO A 30 -9.25 -0.41 7.22
C PRO A 30 -8.76 0.93 6.66
N ALA A 31 -9.70 1.85 6.41
CA ALA A 31 -9.41 3.18 5.86
C ALA A 31 -8.45 4.03 6.72
N SER A 32 -8.28 3.72 8.01
CA SER A 32 -7.28 4.35 8.88
C SER A 32 -5.85 3.99 8.46
N HIS A 33 -5.56 2.70 8.26
CA HIS A 33 -4.25 2.23 7.81
C HIS A 33 -3.94 2.71 6.38
N GLN A 34 -4.95 2.75 5.50
CA GLN A 34 -4.78 3.29 4.15
C GLN A 34 -4.33 4.77 4.19
N ARG A 35 -4.95 5.56 5.07
CA ARG A 35 -4.57 6.96 5.31
C ARG A 35 -3.18 7.09 5.93
N GLU A 36 -2.81 6.20 6.84
CA GLU A 36 -1.49 6.20 7.48
C GLU A 36 -0.36 5.95 6.47
N TYR A 37 -0.54 4.99 5.54
CA TYR A 37 0.37 4.82 4.42
C TYR A 37 0.46 6.07 3.53
N GLY A 38 -0.70 6.68 3.22
CA GLY A 38 -0.75 7.92 2.46
C GLY A 38 -0.01 9.07 3.14
N HIS A 39 -0.17 9.22 4.46
CA HIS A 39 0.52 10.22 5.27
C HIS A 39 2.03 9.97 5.29
N TRP A 40 2.45 8.75 5.63
CA TRP A 40 3.87 8.37 5.68
C TRP A 40 4.58 8.58 4.34
N ILE A 41 3.90 8.32 3.22
CA ILE A 41 4.48 8.60 1.90
C ILE A 41 4.53 10.12 1.67
N SER A 42 3.45 10.85 1.97
CA SER A 42 3.37 12.30 1.76
C SER A 42 4.35 13.11 2.62
N GLU A 43 4.72 12.62 3.80
CA GLU A 43 5.75 13.23 4.66
C GLU A 43 7.14 13.32 3.99
N ALA A 44 7.41 12.48 2.99
CA ALA A 44 8.66 12.54 2.26
C ALA A 44 8.69 13.72 1.27
N LYS A 45 9.55 14.71 1.57
CA LYS A 45 9.73 15.92 0.76
C LYS A 45 10.20 15.62 -0.68
N ARG A 46 11.01 14.58 -0.87
CA ARG A 46 11.57 14.20 -2.19
C ARG A 46 10.68 13.19 -2.90
N PRO A 47 10.33 13.40 -4.19
CA PRO A 47 9.46 12.48 -4.94
C PRO A 47 10.07 11.08 -5.09
N GLN A 48 11.40 10.98 -5.28
CA GLN A 48 12.09 9.69 -5.33
C GLN A 48 11.90 8.88 -4.02
N THR A 49 11.92 9.55 -2.87
CA THR A 49 11.69 8.90 -1.57
C THR A 49 10.23 8.47 -1.40
N ARG A 50 9.27 9.24 -1.95
CA ARG A 50 7.86 8.85 -1.98
C ARG A 50 7.65 7.56 -2.76
N GLN A 51 8.24 7.45 -3.96
CA GLN A 51 8.22 6.22 -4.75
C GLN A 51 8.87 5.04 -4.02
N GLN A 52 10.02 5.25 -3.36
CA GLN A 52 10.65 4.19 -2.56
C GLN A 52 9.76 3.75 -1.39
N ARG A 53 9.10 4.68 -0.68
CA ARG A 53 8.16 4.36 0.40
C ARG A 53 6.92 3.63 -0.13
N ALA A 54 6.38 4.03 -1.29
CA ALA A 54 5.28 3.33 -1.96
C ALA A 54 5.65 1.88 -2.30
N GLY A 55 6.81 1.66 -2.92
CA GLY A 55 7.36 0.33 -3.18
C GLY A 55 7.54 -0.50 -1.91
N LYS A 56 8.05 0.12 -0.85
CA LYS A 56 8.21 -0.54 0.47
C LYS A 56 6.87 -0.90 1.09
N ALA A 57 5.85 -0.05 1.00
CA ALA A 57 4.52 -0.33 1.49
C ALA A 57 3.92 -1.58 0.82
N LEU A 58 4.04 -1.68 -0.51
CA LEU A 58 3.61 -2.86 -1.28
C LEU A 58 4.31 -4.13 -0.82
N ALA A 59 5.64 -4.08 -0.65
CA ALA A 59 6.42 -5.20 -0.15
C ALA A 59 5.96 -5.64 1.25
N MET A 60 5.67 -4.69 2.15
CA MET A 60 5.15 -4.98 3.48
C MET A 60 3.74 -5.60 3.44
N LEU A 61 2.85 -5.11 2.56
CA LEU A 61 1.51 -5.67 2.38
C LEU A 61 1.58 -7.12 1.90
N LEU A 62 2.41 -7.38 0.88
CA LEU A 62 2.63 -8.72 0.34
C LEU A 62 3.25 -9.64 1.41
N ALA A 63 4.28 -9.18 2.12
CA ALA A 63 4.90 -9.95 3.20
C ALA A 63 3.90 -10.28 4.33
N LYS A 64 3.04 -9.33 4.71
CA LYS A 64 2.02 -9.54 5.76
C LYS A 64 0.94 -10.54 5.33
N SER A 65 0.60 -10.57 4.04
CA SER A 65 -0.26 -11.62 3.49
C SER A 65 0.41 -12.99 3.52
N GLN A 66 1.69 -13.08 3.14
CA GLN A 66 2.45 -14.33 3.16
C GLN A 66 2.68 -14.87 4.59
N ALA A 67 2.77 -13.98 5.58
CA ALA A 67 2.87 -14.36 6.99
C ALA A 67 1.54 -14.90 7.58
N SER A 68 0.43 -14.84 6.84
CA SER A 68 -0.90 -15.11 7.39
C SER A 68 -1.48 -16.51 7.10
N LYS A 69 -0.90 -17.36 6.23
CA LYS A 69 -1.17 -18.82 6.24
C LYS A 69 -0.20 -19.67 5.38
N PRO A 70 0.11 -20.94 5.77
CA PRO A 70 -0.67 -21.77 6.68
C PRO A 70 0.07 -22.30 7.92
N ARG A 71 -0.53 -22.08 9.10
CA ARG A 71 -0.66 -23.19 10.07
C ARG A 71 -1.59 -24.20 9.42
N LYS A 72 -0.99 -25.29 8.94
CA LYS A 72 -1.64 -26.51 8.44
C LYS A 72 -1.51 -27.54 9.56
N THR A 73 -2.66 -28.15 9.92
CA THR A 73 -2.91 -29.29 10.83
C THR A 73 -2.47 -29.17 12.28
#